data_AF-A0A9X1R524-F1
#
_entry.id   AF-A0A9X1R524-F1
#
_cell.length_a   1.000
_cell.length_b   1.000
_cell.length_c   1.000
_cell.angle_alpha   90.00
_cell.angle_beta   90.00
_cell.angle_gamma   90.00
#
_symmetry.space_group_name_H-M   'P 1'
#
loop_
_entity.id
_entity.type
_entity.pdbx_description
1 polymer ?
#
loop_
_entity_poly.entity_id
_entity_poly.type
_entity_poly.pdbx_seq_one_letter_code
_entity_poly.pdbx_strand_id
1 'polypeptide(L)' 'MPDAEMTALLQAVLDEVCADIPAWDTATRERIAARLRDVVRSGRSSVDELKQAGRGALIRAPTMWP' A
#
# COMPACT_ATOMS: atom_id res chain seq x y z
N MET A 1 -9.82 -4.61 -17.96
CA MET A 1 -8.74 -5.50 -17.52
C MET A 1 -7.77 -4.63 -16.74
N PRO A 2 -7.47 -4.90 -15.46
CA PRO A 2 -6.36 -4.21 -14.82
C PRO A 2 -5.11 -4.61 -15.61
N ASP A 3 -4.38 -3.64 -16.13
CA ASP A 3 -3.12 -3.90 -16.82
C ASP A 3 -2.24 -4.78 -15.93
N ALA A 4 -1.72 -5.87 -16.50
CA ALA A 4 -0.83 -6.78 -15.78
C ALA A 4 0.38 -6.01 -15.21
N GLU A 5 0.81 -4.99 -15.95
CA GLU A 5 1.83 -4.01 -15.55
C GLU A 5 1.44 -3.24 -14.29
N MET A 6 0.20 -2.75 -14.21
CA MET A 6 -0.31 -2.01 -13.05
C MET A 6 -0.45 -2.91 -11.83
N THR A 7 -0.80 -4.18 -12.03
CA THR A 7 -0.88 -5.18 -10.96
C THR A 7 0.52 -5.54 -10.43
N ALA A 8 1.49 -5.72 -11.33
CA ALA A 8 2.88 -5.98 -10.95
C ALA A 8 3.50 -4.80 -10.19
N LEU A 9 3.24 -3.56 -10.63
CA LEU A 9 3.64 -2.35 -9.92
C LEU A 9 3.02 -2.25 -8.53
N LEU A 10 1.73 -2.54 -8.42
CA LEU A 10 1.04 -2.53 -7.14
C LEU A 10 1.68 -3.53 -6.17
N GLN A 11 1.95 -4.76 -6.63
CA GLN A 11 2.60 -5.79 -5.83
C GLN A 11 4.02 -5.39 -5.41
N ALA A 12 4.83 -4.83 -6.32
CA ALA A 12 6.18 -4.37 -6.00
C ALA A 12 6.19 -3.28 -4.91
N VAL A 13 5.28 -2.30 -5.02
CA VAL A 13 5.14 -1.25 -3.99
C VAL A 13 4.62 -1.83 -2.68
N LEU A 14 3.69 -2.79 -2.74
CA LEU A 14 3.17 -3.47 -1.55
C LEU A 14 4.28 -4.23 -0.82
N ASP A 15 5.12 -4.95 -1.56
CA ASP A 15 6.23 -5.71 -1.02
C ASP A 15 7.27 -4.79 -0.38
N GLU A 16 7.63 -3.69 -1.06
CA GLU A 16 8.56 -2.69 -0.52
C GLU A 16 8.03 -2.01 0.75
N VAL A 17 6.75 -1.58 0.76
CA VAL A 17 6.16 -0.93 1.94
C VAL A 17 5.90 -1.94 3.07
N CYS A 18 5.57 -3.18 2.75
CA CYS A 18 5.38 -4.24 3.73
C CYS A 18 6.70 -4.87 4.21
N ALA A 19 7.84 -4.60 3.57
CA ALA A 19 9.14 -5.07 4.02
C ALA A 19 9.50 -4.47 5.40
N ASP A 20 9.09 -3.21 5.63
CA ASP A 20 9.23 -2.52 6.91
C ASP A 20 8.17 -2.94 7.95
N ILE A 21 7.17 -3.76 7.57
CA ILE A 21 6.05 -4.14 8.44
C ILE A 21 6.24 -5.58 8.92
N PRO A 22 6.19 -5.82 10.23
CA PRO A 22 6.28 -7.16 10.75
C PRO A 22 5.17 -8.07 10.20
N ALA A 23 5.51 -9.33 9.92
CA ALA A 23 4.57 -10.29 9.32
C ALA A 23 3.33 -10.57 10.19
N TRP A 24 3.38 -10.29 11.49
CA TRP A 24 2.24 -10.44 12.42
C TRP A 24 1.22 -9.30 12.30
N ASP A 25 1.60 -8.17 11.70
CA ASP A 25 0.72 -7.00 11.55
C ASP A 25 -0.07 -7.07 10.24
N THR A 26 -0.87 -8.13 10.12
CA THR A 26 -1.71 -8.41 8.95
C THR A 26 -2.70 -7.29 8.70
N ALA A 27 -3.23 -6.68 9.77
CA ALA A 27 -4.17 -5.57 9.69
C ALA A 27 -3.57 -4.36 8.96
N THR A 28 -2.31 -4.02 9.28
CA THR A 28 -1.61 -2.91 8.61
C THR A 28 -1.31 -3.25 7.14
N ARG A 29 -0.87 -4.48 6.85
CA ARG A 29 -0.64 -4.94 5.45
C ARG A 29 -1.91 -4.90 4.61
N GLU A 30 -3.04 -5.36 5.15
CA GLU A 30 -4.34 -5.29 4.46
C GLU A 30 -4.79 -3.85 4.23
N ARG A 31 -4.59 -2.97 5.22
CA ARG A 31 -4.96 -1.55 5.09
C ARG A 31 -4.17 -0.84 4.00
N ILE A 32 -2.87 -1.15 3.89
CA ILE A 32 -2.01 -0.63 2.82
C ILE A 32 -2.44 -1.18 1.46
N ALA A 33 -2.72 -2.48 1.37
CA ALA A 33 -3.22 -3.09 0.14
C ALA A 33 -4.54 -2.46 -0.32
N ALA A 34 -5.47 -2.24 0.60
CA ALA A 34 -6.74 -1.58 0.31
C ALA A 34 -6.53 -0.12 -0.14
N ARG A 35 -5.64 0.62 0.53
CA ARG A 35 -5.32 2.01 0.17
C ARG A 35 -4.67 2.11 -1.21
N LEU A 36 -3.70 1.25 -1.51
CA LEU A 36 -3.03 1.19 -2.81
C LEU A 36 -4.03 0.88 -3.93
N ARG A 37 -4.92 -0.10 -3.73
CA ARG A 37 -5.98 -0.43 -4.70
C ARG A 37 -6.94 0.74 -4.93
N ASP A 38 -7.24 1.52 -3.90
CA ASP A 38 -8.10 2.70 -4.00
C ASP A 38 -7.44 3.85 -4.79
N VAL A 39 -6.14 4.05 -4.58
CA VAL A 39 -5.32 5.04 -5.30
C VAL A 39 -5.23 4.69 -6.79
N VAL A 40 -4.96 3.42 -7.11
CA VAL A 40 -4.96 2.91 -8.49
C VAL A 40 -6.34 3.03 -9.14
N ARG A 41 -7.40 2.66 -8.43
CA ARG A 41 -8.79 2.78 -8.91
C ARG A 41 -9.21 4.24 -9.12
N SER A 42 -8.61 5.17 -8.38
CA SER A 42 -8.78 6.61 -8.56
C SER A 42 -7.98 7.18 -9.75
N GLY A 43 -7.27 6.34 -10.50
CA GLY A 43 -6.49 6.74 -11.68
C GLY A 43 -5.12 7.33 -11.35
N ARG A 44 -4.64 7.22 -10.11
CA ARG A 44 -3.25 7.56 -9.78
C ARG A 44 -2.36 6.35 -10.02
N SER A 45 -1.48 6.47 -11.00
CA SER A 45 -0.65 5.35 -11.51
C SER A 45 0.86 5.57 -11.34
N SER A 46 1.29 6.69 -10.76
CA SER A 46 2.72 6.89 -10.46
C SER A 46 3.16 6.08 -9.25
N VAL A 47 4.31 5.41 -9.38
CA VAL A 47 4.95 4.62 -8.32
C VAL A 47 5.18 5.45 -7.06
N ASP A 48 5.56 6.72 -7.23
CA ASP A 48 5.83 7.64 -6.14
C ASP A 48 4.56 7.92 -5.31
N GLU A 49 3.42 8.18 -5.98
CA GLU A 49 2.10 8.35 -5.33
C GLU A 49 1.67 7.09 -4.57
N LEU A 50 1.93 5.90 -5.12
CA LEU A 50 1.62 4.63 -4.46
C LEU A 50 2.48 4.45 -3.20
N LYS A 51 3.78 4.74 -3.27
CA LYS A 51 4.68 4.71 -2.10
C LYS A 51 4.27 5.72 -1.04
N GLN A 52 3.96 6.95 -1.44
CA GLN A 52 3.51 8.01 -0.56
C GLN A 52 2.18 7.63 0.12
N ALA A 53 1.24 7.04 -0.62
CA ALA A 53 -0.04 6.58 -0.08
C ALA A 53 0.12 5.38 0.88
N GLY A 54 0.99 4.43 0.54
CA GLY A 54 1.32 3.30 1.41
C GLY A 54 1.98 3.74 2.72
N ARG A 55 3.00 4.60 2.65
CA ARG A 55 3.65 5.19 3.84
C ARG A 55 2.71 6.10 4.62
N GLY A 56 1.85 6.86 3.94
CA GLY A 56 0.81 7.66 4.59
C GLY A 56 -0.21 6.79 5.34
N ALA A 57 -0.49 5.58 4.85
CA ALA A 57 -1.33 4.62 5.56
C ALA A 57 -0.67 4.09 6.85
N LEU A 58 0.67 4.07 6.93
CA LEU A 58 1.42 3.79 8.17
C LEU A 58 1.34 4.96 9.16
N ILE A 59 1.67 6.17 8.70
CA ILE A 59 1.73 7.37 9.56
C ILE A 59 0.35 7.75 10.11
N ARG A 60 -0.72 7.49 9.35
CA ARG A 60 -2.10 7.77 9.75
C ARG A 60 -2.75 6.62 10.51
N ALA A 61 -2.02 5.53 10.81
CA ALA A 61 -2.44 4.63 11.87
C ALA A 61 -2.15 5.38 13.16
N PRO A 62 -3.19 5.79 13.93
CA PRO A 62 -2.91 6.40 15.21
C PRO A 62 -2.07 5.40 15.98
N THR A 63 -0.97 5.86 16.53
CA THR A 63 0.01 5.13 17.36
C THR A 63 -0.60 4.55 18.65
N MET A 64 -1.92 4.43 18.73
CA MET A 64 -2.59 3.56 19.67
C MET A 64 -2.75 2.20 19.01
N TRP A 65 -1.90 1.25 19.38
CA TRP A 65 -2.38 -0.05 19.84
C TRP A 65 -1.31 -0.74 20.71
N PRO A 66 -1.77 -1.61 21.63
CA PRO A 66 -1.32 -1.76 23.02
C PRO A 66 -0.07 -2.63 23.23
#